data_AF-A0A8B9LPB7-F1
#
_entry.id   AF-A0A8B9LPB7-F1
#
_cell.length_a   1.000
_cell.length_b   1.000
_cell.length_c   1.000
_cell.angle_alpha   90.00
_cell.angle_beta   90.00
_cell.angle_gamma   90.00
#
_symmetry.space_group_name_H-M   'P 1'
#
loop_
_entity.id
_entity.type
_entity.pdbx_description
1 polymer ?
#
loop_
_entity_poly.entity_id
_entity_poly.type
_entity_poly.pdbx_seq_one_letter_code
_entity_poly.pdbx_strand_id
1 'polypeptide(L)'
;RTKASPSPKHFSKSLGNCYNNGHSINYAATNTVSVLDPDFFILTFLFSLTVWVQLLCAFRYGREDLDVIGLSFRKDIWIQHIQIYPPTAGNKPANTPMQDALMRKAGDEGHPFTFIIPTNLPCSVTLQPAPDDTGKPCGVDFELKAYIAKEADNPEEKITKKDTCRLVIRKIQFAPDKLESGPKANILKQFIMTDRPIQLDTSIEKEVYYHGDPIPVKVKINNETNKVVKKIRISIDQTTDVVLYSADKYSKVVLSEEFGDQVNANSTFEKEYKVTPLLANNKEKRGLALDGRLKDEDTNLASSTILRPGMDKEVQGILVSYKIKVTLVVSSSGLLGSLSSRSLSLIFFCIISVVQ
;
A
#
# COMPACT_ATOMS: atom_id res chain seq x y z
N ARG A 1 6.59 -28.94 -2.07
CA ARG A 1 7.04 -29.67 -0.86
C ARG A 1 7.58 -28.64 0.13
N THR A 2 6.71 -27.98 0.88
CA THR A 2 7.08 -26.89 1.81
C THR A 2 6.32 -27.06 3.12
N LYS A 3 7.08 -27.01 4.21
CA LYS A 3 6.67 -27.43 5.56
C LYS A 3 5.64 -26.47 6.16
N ALA A 4 4.42 -26.94 6.34
CA ALA A 4 3.61 -26.48 7.46
C ALA A 4 4.37 -26.82 8.75
N SER A 5 4.34 -25.94 9.76
CA SER A 5 4.70 -26.35 11.12
C SER A 5 3.87 -27.59 11.50
N PRO A 6 4.43 -28.53 12.29
CA PRO A 6 3.72 -29.75 12.65
C PRO A 6 2.46 -29.36 13.44
N SER A 7 1.29 -29.51 12.81
CA SER A 7 0.00 -29.37 13.48
C SER A 7 -0.12 -30.46 14.54
N PRO A 8 -0.48 -30.15 15.79
CA PRO A 8 -0.88 -31.18 16.74
C PRO A 8 -2.17 -31.86 16.25
N LYS A 9 -2.38 -33.10 16.69
CA LYS A 9 -3.52 -33.97 16.36
C LYS A 9 -4.91 -33.38 16.74
N HIS A 10 -4.96 -32.18 17.32
CA HIS A 10 -6.17 -31.49 17.80
C HIS A 10 -6.76 -30.48 16.79
N PHE A 11 -6.03 -30.12 15.73
CA PHE A 11 -6.55 -29.26 14.65
C PHE A 11 -6.68 -30.09 13.37
N SER A 12 -7.91 -30.46 13.01
CA SER A 12 -8.20 -31.03 11.69
C SER A 12 -8.05 -29.95 10.62
N LYS A 13 -7.10 -30.13 9.71
CA LYS A 13 -6.81 -29.22 8.59
C LYS A 13 -7.98 -29.20 7.60
N SER A 14 -8.72 -28.10 7.55
CA SER A 14 -9.25 -27.55 6.28
C SER A 14 -8.39 -26.41 5.72
N LEU A 15 -7.18 -26.18 6.25
CA LEU A 15 -6.17 -25.27 5.69
C LEU A 15 -5.46 -25.80 4.41
N GLY A 16 -5.99 -26.85 3.79
CA GLY A 16 -5.24 -27.72 2.88
C GLY A 16 -5.50 -27.59 1.37
N ASN A 17 -6.60 -26.98 0.92
CA ASN A 17 -6.97 -27.04 -0.51
C ASN A 17 -6.94 -25.73 -1.30
N CYS A 18 -6.72 -24.57 -0.68
CA CYS A 18 -6.39 -23.34 -1.42
C CYS A 18 -4.88 -23.06 -1.49
N TYR A 19 -4.05 -23.72 -0.67
CA TYR A 19 -2.59 -23.67 -0.87
C TYR A 19 -2.11 -24.48 -2.08
N ASN A 20 -2.96 -25.36 -2.61
CA ASN A 20 -2.70 -26.05 -3.89
C ASN A 20 -3.10 -25.21 -5.12
N ASN A 21 -3.89 -24.14 -4.94
CA ASN A 21 -4.28 -23.22 -6.02
C ASN A 21 -3.98 -21.80 -5.53
N GLY A 22 -2.75 -21.30 -5.76
CA GLY A 22 -2.20 -20.05 -5.23
C GLY A 22 -3.12 -18.82 -5.32
N HIS A 23 -4.05 -18.71 -4.38
CA HIS A 23 -4.95 -17.57 -4.24
C HIS A 23 -4.59 -16.84 -2.96
N SER A 24 -3.93 -15.70 -3.14
CA SER A 24 -3.87 -14.62 -2.17
C SER A 24 -5.27 -14.06 -1.94
N ILE A 25 -5.68 -13.97 -0.67
CA ILE A 25 -6.97 -13.35 -0.33
C ILE A 25 -6.74 -11.85 -0.18
N ASN A 26 -7.31 -11.10 -1.12
CA ASN A 26 -7.26 -9.65 -1.19
C ASN A 26 -8.63 -9.10 -0.77
N TYR A 27 -8.69 -8.24 0.24
CA TYR A 27 -9.95 -7.67 0.72
C TYR A 27 -10.15 -6.25 0.22
N ALA A 28 -11.31 -5.99 -0.37
CA ALA A 28 -11.74 -4.66 -0.78
C ALA A 28 -12.25 -3.86 0.41
N ALA A 29 -11.61 -2.72 0.66
CA ALA A 29 -12.24 -1.65 1.43
C ALA A 29 -13.27 -0.93 0.53
N THR A 30 -14.43 -1.54 0.27
CA THR A 30 -15.58 -0.81 -0.28
C THR A 30 -16.30 -0.04 0.83
N ASN A 31 -16.99 1.04 0.43
CA ASN A 31 -17.42 2.21 1.21
C ASN A 31 -18.34 2.00 2.43
N THR A 32 -18.54 0.79 2.94
CA THR A 32 -19.48 0.57 4.04
C THR A 32 -19.00 -0.42 5.09
N VAL A 33 -18.35 -1.53 4.74
CA VAL A 33 -17.78 -2.50 5.69
C VAL A 33 -16.74 -3.33 4.94
N SER A 34 -15.49 -3.43 5.44
CA SER A 34 -14.60 -4.51 5.00
C SER A 34 -15.00 -5.75 5.78
N VAL A 35 -15.93 -6.53 5.22
CA VAL A 35 -16.23 -7.86 5.75
C VAL A 35 -15.02 -8.72 5.39
N LEU A 36 -14.41 -9.33 6.40
CA LEU A 36 -13.54 -10.48 6.15
C LEU A 36 -14.44 -11.54 5.52
N ASP A 37 -14.44 -11.60 4.18
CA ASP A 37 -15.09 -12.69 3.46
C ASP A 37 -14.42 -13.98 3.97
N PRO A 38 -15.17 -14.84 4.66
CA PRO A 38 -14.62 -15.92 5.44
C PRO A 38 -14.41 -17.11 4.50
N ASP A 39 -13.43 -16.99 3.62
CA ASP A 39 -12.77 -18.15 3.07
C ASP A 39 -12.12 -18.92 4.23
N PHE A 40 -12.90 -19.86 4.77
CA PHE A 40 -12.49 -21.04 5.52
C PHE A 40 -11.92 -20.85 6.93
N PHE A 41 -12.73 -20.98 7.99
CA PHE A 41 -12.21 -21.52 9.26
C PHE A 41 -13.30 -22.25 10.05
N ILE A 42 -13.36 -23.59 9.88
CA ILE A 42 -13.97 -24.47 10.89
C ILE A 42 -12.85 -25.00 11.76
N LEU A 43 -13.05 -24.87 13.07
CA LEU A 43 -12.17 -25.43 14.07
C LEU A 43 -12.91 -26.55 14.81
N THR A 44 -12.57 -27.79 14.49
CA THR A 44 -13.04 -28.97 15.21
C THR A 44 -12.23 -29.14 16.49
N PHE A 45 -12.87 -29.24 17.65
CA PHE A 45 -12.17 -29.35 18.94
C PHE A 45 -12.65 -30.53 19.77
N LEU A 46 -11.73 -31.08 20.57
CA LEU A 46 -12.07 -31.97 21.67
C LEU A 46 -12.54 -31.13 22.86
N PHE A 47 -13.74 -31.47 23.35
CA PHE A 47 -14.49 -30.83 24.43
C PHE A 47 -13.64 -30.37 25.63
N SER A 48 -13.99 -29.17 26.15
CA SER A 48 -13.61 -28.55 27.45
C SER A 48 -12.63 -27.36 27.46
N LEU A 49 -12.25 -26.78 26.31
CA LEU A 49 -11.31 -25.64 26.27
C LEU A 49 -11.87 -24.44 25.50
N THR A 50 -11.63 -23.23 25.99
CA THR A 50 -12.10 -21.99 25.37
C THR A 50 -11.21 -21.60 24.18
N VAL A 51 -11.86 -21.24 23.07
CA VAL A 51 -11.20 -20.93 21.80
C VAL A 51 -11.46 -19.49 21.43
N TRP A 52 -10.37 -18.77 21.17
CA TRP A 52 -10.37 -17.38 20.78
C TRP A 52 -9.81 -17.21 19.39
N VAL A 53 -10.38 -16.26 18.65
CA VAL A 53 -9.78 -15.71 17.44
C VAL A 53 -9.56 -14.23 17.61
N GLN A 54 -8.38 -13.81 17.22
CA GLN A 54 -7.89 -12.45 17.32
C GLN A 54 -7.55 -11.96 15.92
N LEU A 55 -8.05 -10.77 15.58
CA LEU A 55 -7.58 -10.02 14.42
C LEU A 55 -6.80 -8.81 14.90
N LEU A 56 -5.58 -8.67 14.39
CA LEU A 56 -4.61 -7.68 14.85
C LEU A 56 -4.04 -6.90 13.67
N CYS A 57 -4.22 -5.58 13.69
CA CYS A 57 -3.50 -4.65 12.83
C CYS A 57 -2.27 -4.16 13.57
N ALA A 58 -1.08 -4.51 13.09
CA ALA A 58 0.17 -4.15 13.73
C ALA A 58 1.09 -3.39 12.78
N PHE A 59 1.68 -2.32 13.29
CA PHE A 59 2.80 -1.62 12.69
C PHE A 59 4.10 -2.22 13.21
N ARG A 60 5.01 -2.62 12.32
CA ARG A 60 6.34 -3.15 12.64
C ARG A 60 7.42 -2.18 12.16
N TYR A 61 8.42 -1.88 13.00
CA TYR A 61 9.50 -0.94 12.70
C TYR A 61 10.90 -1.53 12.97
N GLY A 62 11.74 -1.79 11.95
CA GLY A 62 13.19 -2.02 12.11
C GLY A 62 13.70 -3.45 11.83
N ARG A 63 14.65 -3.96 12.63
CA ARG A 63 15.07 -5.38 12.78
C ARG A 63 14.70 -6.02 14.16
N GLU A 64 14.22 -7.29 14.18
CA GLU A 64 13.64 -7.97 15.38
C GLU A 64 14.59 -8.12 16.59
N ASP A 65 15.90 -7.93 16.41
CA ASP A 65 16.95 -8.04 17.43
C ASP A 65 17.02 -6.85 18.39
N LEU A 66 16.41 -5.70 18.04
CA LEU A 66 16.37 -4.51 18.91
C LEU A 66 15.35 -4.61 20.06
N ASP A 67 14.41 -5.57 20.00
CA ASP A 67 13.39 -5.81 21.05
C ASP A 67 14.01 -6.20 22.40
N VAL A 68 15.24 -6.74 22.39
CA VAL A 68 15.99 -7.15 23.60
C VAL A 68 16.55 -5.93 24.36
N ILE A 69 16.53 -4.74 23.77
CA ILE A 69 17.11 -3.50 24.34
C ILE A 69 16.01 -2.54 24.87
N GLY A 70 14.74 -2.98 24.93
CA GLY A 70 13.65 -2.20 25.55
C GLY A 70 12.99 -1.15 24.66
N LEU A 71 13.20 -1.21 23.35
CA LEU A 71 12.43 -0.46 22.35
C LEU A 71 11.40 -1.40 21.73
N SER A 72 10.11 -1.26 22.08
CA SER A 72 9.06 -2.12 21.52
C SER A 72 8.91 -1.86 20.02
N PHE A 73 9.37 -2.83 19.23
CA PHE A 73 9.46 -2.80 17.78
C PHE A 73 8.12 -2.74 17.02
N ARG A 74 7.07 -3.05 17.75
CA ARG A 74 5.74 -3.31 17.23
C ARG A 74 4.76 -2.44 17.98
N LYS A 75 3.92 -1.73 17.23
CA LYS A 75 2.75 -1.05 17.77
C LYS A 75 1.51 -1.73 17.24
N ASP A 76 0.69 -2.22 18.15
CA ASP A 76 -0.63 -2.74 17.80
C ASP A 76 -1.57 -1.55 17.61
N ILE A 77 -1.95 -1.27 16.35
CA ILE A 77 -2.82 -0.15 15.99
C ILE A 77 -4.26 -0.48 16.37
N TRP A 78 -4.67 -1.73 16.14
CA TRP A 78 -6.01 -2.19 16.41
C TRP A 78 -6.05 -3.69 16.66
N ILE A 79 -6.89 -4.10 17.61
CA ILE A 79 -7.03 -5.49 18.04
C ILE A 79 -8.51 -5.77 18.32
N GLN A 80 -9.00 -6.92 17.83
CA GLN A 80 -10.33 -7.41 18.15
C GLN A 80 -10.28 -8.90 18.45
N HIS A 81 -10.95 -9.31 19.52
CA HIS A 81 -11.08 -10.70 19.95
C HIS A 81 -12.52 -11.16 19.81
N ILE A 82 -12.69 -12.40 19.36
CA ILE A 82 -13.98 -13.09 19.30
C ILE A 82 -13.80 -14.46 19.94
N GLN A 83 -14.64 -14.77 20.93
CA GLN A 83 -14.74 -16.11 21.48
C GLN A 83 -15.57 -16.98 20.54
N ILE A 84 -14.97 -18.06 20.05
CA ILE A 84 -15.66 -19.00 19.16
C ILE A 84 -16.34 -20.09 19.98
N TYR A 85 -15.66 -20.61 20.99
CA TYR A 85 -16.13 -21.72 21.81
C TYR A 85 -15.76 -21.50 23.29
N PRO A 86 -16.64 -21.81 24.25
CA PRO A 86 -18.07 -22.10 24.07
C PRO A 86 -18.80 -20.91 23.42
N PRO A 87 -19.84 -21.14 22.60
CA PRO A 87 -20.56 -20.06 21.94
C PRO A 87 -21.19 -19.11 22.96
N THR A 88 -20.74 -17.86 22.99
CA THR A 88 -21.32 -16.84 23.86
C THR A 88 -22.73 -16.47 23.36
N ALA A 89 -23.67 -16.22 24.28
CA ALA A 89 -25.08 -15.88 23.97
C ALA A 89 -25.30 -14.49 23.35
N GLY A 90 -24.26 -13.87 22.79
CA GLY A 90 -24.34 -12.57 22.15
C GLY A 90 -24.96 -12.65 20.75
N ASN A 91 -25.48 -11.51 20.26
CA ASN A 91 -25.97 -11.36 18.89
C ASN A 91 -24.88 -11.77 17.88
N LYS A 92 -24.98 -12.98 17.34
CA LYS A 92 -24.16 -13.39 16.20
C LYS A 92 -24.65 -12.65 14.96
N PRO A 93 -23.77 -12.02 14.18
CA PRO A 93 -24.16 -11.48 12.88
C PRO A 93 -24.71 -12.61 11.99
N ALA A 94 -25.62 -12.25 11.08
CA ALA A 94 -26.18 -13.22 10.13
C ALA A 94 -25.05 -13.86 9.31
N ASN A 95 -25.15 -15.17 9.10
CA ASN A 95 -24.17 -15.89 8.30
C ASN A 95 -24.19 -15.40 6.85
N THR A 96 -23.02 -15.39 6.22
CA THR A 96 -22.94 -15.21 4.77
C THR A 96 -23.35 -16.50 4.04
N PRO A 97 -23.83 -16.44 2.80
CA PRO A 97 -24.17 -17.64 2.01
C PRO A 97 -22.99 -18.63 1.91
N MET A 98 -21.77 -18.10 1.93
CA MET A 98 -20.55 -18.91 1.96
C MET A 98 -20.34 -19.60 3.30
N GLN A 99 -20.52 -18.90 4.43
CA GLN A 99 -20.47 -19.52 5.76
C GLN A 99 -21.45 -20.68 5.84
N ASP A 100 -22.67 -20.52 5.33
CA ASP A 100 -23.66 -21.60 5.32
C ASP A 100 -23.23 -22.79 4.44
N ALA A 101 -22.53 -22.56 3.32
CA ALA A 101 -21.94 -23.62 2.51
C ALA A 101 -20.80 -24.34 3.23
N LEU A 102 -19.93 -23.61 3.94
CA LEU A 102 -18.80 -24.17 4.70
C LEU A 102 -19.28 -24.95 5.92
N MET A 103 -20.27 -24.43 6.65
CA MET A 103 -20.89 -25.08 7.79
C MET A 103 -21.49 -26.43 7.40
N ARG A 104 -22.18 -26.50 6.25
CA ARG A 104 -22.67 -27.78 5.70
C ARG A 104 -21.56 -28.80 5.43
N LYS A 105 -20.37 -28.34 5.07
CA LYS A 105 -19.21 -29.22 4.79
C LYS A 105 -18.47 -29.67 6.06
N ALA A 106 -18.50 -28.84 7.09
CA ALA A 106 -17.80 -29.10 8.34
C ALA A 106 -18.56 -29.96 9.36
N GLY A 107 -19.88 -29.99 9.26
CA GLY A 107 -20.72 -30.67 10.25
C GLY A 107 -20.82 -29.88 11.57
N ASP A 108 -21.20 -30.59 12.63
CA ASP A 108 -21.58 -30.00 13.93
C ASP A 108 -20.42 -29.34 14.69
N GLU A 109 -19.19 -29.62 14.27
CA GLU A 109 -17.94 -29.07 14.82
C GLU A 109 -17.54 -27.73 14.15
N GLY A 110 -18.38 -27.22 13.26
CA GLY A 110 -18.22 -25.94 12.59
C GLY A 110 -18.62 -24.76 13.47
N HIS A 111 -17.76 -23.75 13.57
CA HIS A 111 -18.11 -22.49 14.24
C HIS A 111 -17.68 -21.29 13.38
N PRO A 112 -18.64 -20.47 12.90
CA PRO A 112 -18.34 -19.30 12.09
C PRO A 112 -17.92 -18.11 12.97
N PHE A 113 -17.12 -17.22 12.41
CA PHE A 113 -16.80 -15.92 12.98
C PHE A 113 -16.71 -14.86 11.88
N THR A 114 -16.95 -13.60 12.24
CA THR A 114 -16.89 -12.46 11.34
C THR A 114 -16.25 -11.28 12.06
N PHE A 115 -15.25 -10.66 11.43
CA PHE A 115 -14.66 -9.41 11.90
C PHE A 115 -15.15 -8.26 11.04
N ILE A 116 -15.44 -7.13 11.69
CA ILE A 116 -15.78 -5.86 11.03
C ILE A 116 -14.57 -4.96 11.19
N ILE A 117 -13.81 -4.79 10.11
CA ILE A 117 -12.59 -3.98 10.14
C ILE A 117 -12.98 -2.50 10.06
N PRO A 118 -12.55 -1.65 11.01
CA PRO A 118 -12.77 -0.22 10.93
C PRO A 118 -12.16 0.39 9.66
N THR A 119 -12.88 1.33 9.08
CA THR A 119 -12.52 1.97 7.80
C THR A 119 -11.36 2.96 7.94
N ASN A 120 -11.02 3.38 9.16
CA ASN A 120 -9.90 4.25 9.50
C ASN A 120 -8.56 3.52 9.66
N LEU A 121 -8.54 2.19 9.55
CA LEU A 121 -7.28 1.46 9.60
C LEU A 121 -6.48 1.66 8.31
N PRO A 122 -5.14 1.73 8.39
CA PRO A 122 -4.28 1.81 7.22
C PRO A 122 -4.41 0.57 6.32
N CYS A 123 -3.97 0.70 5.07
CA CYS A 123 -3.82 -0.44 4.17
C CYS A 123 -2.54 -1.21 4.48
N SER A 124 -2.47 -2.46 4.02
CA SER A 124 -1.27 -3.29 4.15
C SER A 124 -0.17 -2.79 3.22
N VAL A 125 0.82 -2.12 3.80
CA VAL A 125 1.94 -1.52 3.08
C VAL A 125 3.24 -1.95 3.75
N THR A 126 4.23 -2.30 2.95
CA THR A 126 5.56 -2.71 3.40
C THR A 126 6.61 -1.81 2.79
N LEU A 127 7.57 -1.34 3.59
CA LEU A 127 8.74 -0.63 3.09
C LEU A 127 9.79 -1.63 2.62
N GLN A 128 10.28 -1.41 1.41
CA GLN A 128 11.29 -2.24 0.79
C GLN A 128 12.58 -2.25 1.62
N PRO A 129 13.00 -3.42 2.12
CA PRO A 129 14.21 -3.54 2.94
C PRO A 129 15.47 -3.28 2.10
N ALA A 130 16.59 -3.05 2.78
CA ALA A 130 17.90 -3.08 2.13
C ALA A 130 18.27 -4.55 1.81
N PRO A 131 19.11 -4.81 0.79
CA PRO A 131 19.59 -6.17 0.50
C PRO A 131 20.23 -6.86 1.71
N ASP A 132 20.91 -6.10 2.57
CA ASP A 132 21.61 -6.60 3.76
C ASP A 132 20.72 -6.69 5.02
N ASP A 133 19.44 -6.30 4.92
CA ASP A 133 18.55 -6.27 6.08
C ASP A 133 17.91 -7.64 6.33
N THR A 134 18.41 -8.34 7.35
CA THR A 134 17.89 -9.64 7.75
C THR A 134 16.79 -9.46 8.80
N GLY A 135 15.53 -9.57 8.38
CA GLY A 135 14.40 -9.45 9.31
C GLY A 135 13.05 -9.34 8.61
N LYS A 136 11.99 -9.19 9.41
CA LYS A 136 10.69 -8.80 8.86
C LYS A 136 10.77 -7.33 8.42
N PRO A 137 10.28 -7.00 7.21
CA PRO A 137 10.33 -5.63 6.73
C PRO A 137 9.44 -4.70 7.58
N CYS A 138 9.80 -3.42 7.61
CA CYS A 138 8.98 -2.38 8.22
C CYS A 138 7.65 -2.24 7.46
N GLY A 139 6.53 -2.20 8.15
CA GLY A 139 5.24 -2.19 7.48
C GLY A 139 4.03 -2.37 8.40
N VAL A 140 2.87 -2.29 7.77
CA VAL A 140 1.55 -2.53 8.38
C VAL A 140 1.05 -3.88 7.89
N ASP A 141 0.85 -4.80 8.82
CA ASP A 141 0.32 -6.13 8.54
C ASP A 141 -0.94 -6.40 9.36
N PHE A 142 -1.86 -7.18 8.78
CA PHE A 142 -3.00 -7.72 9.49
C PHE A 142 -2.76 -9.20 9.78
N GLU A 143 -2.81 -9.57 11.06
CA GLU A 143 -2.54 -10.90 11.56
C GLU A 143 -3.81 -11.48 12.19
N LEU A 144 -4.29 -12.59 11.65
CA LEU A 144 -5.36 -13.39 12.23
C LEU A 144 -4.71 -14.53 13.04
N LYS A 145 -5.04 -14.62 14.33
CA LYS A 145 -4.51 -15.63 15.24
C LYS A 145 -5.67 -16.37 15.90
N ALA A 146 -5.71 -17.68 15.76
CA ALA A 146 -6.62 -18.55 16.50
C ALA A 146 -5.81 -19.28 17.58
N TYR A 147 -6.30 -19.28 18.82
CA TYR A 147 -5.63 -19.92 19.94
C TYR A 147 -6.61 -20.47 20.97
N ILE A 148 -6.14 -21.48 21.70
CA ILE A 148 -6.85 -22.05 22.85
C ILE A 148 -6.31 -21.37 24.11
N ALA A 149 -7.17 -20.74 24.90
CA ALA A 149 -6.80 -20.05 26.14
C ALA A 149 -8.00 -19.95 27.08
N LYS A 150 -7.76 -19.94 28.40
CA LYS A 150 -8.81 -19.78 29.41
C LYS A 150 -9.45 -18.39 29.36
N GLU A 151 -8.68 -17.34 29.08
CA GLU A 151 -9.15 -15.96 28.95
C GLU A 151 -8.51 -15.25 27.74
N ALA A 152 -9.13 -14.18 27.23
CA ALA A 152 -8.72 -13.50 25.99
C ALA A 152 -7.32 -12.88 26.07
N ASP A 153 -6.93 -12.37 27.25
CA ASP A 153 -5.76 -11.49 27.41
C ASP A 153 -5.05 -11.72 28.75
N ASN A 154 -4.83 -12.99 29.12
CA ASN A 154 -4.06 -13.32 30.31
C ASN A 154 -2.54 -13.30 29.98
N PRO A 155 -1.77 -12.29 30.43
CA PRO A 155 -0.33 -12.21 30.17
C PRO A 155 0.48 -13.32 30.86
N GLU A 156 -0.10 -14.00 31.86
CA GLU A 156 0.51 -15.13 32.55
C GLU A 156 0.24 -16.47 31.86
N GLU A 157 -0.78 -16.54 30.99
CA GLU A 157 -1.12 -17.75 30.26
C GLU A 157 -0.13 -17.97 29.11
N LYS A 158 0.84 -18.88 29.33
CA LYS A 158 1.78 -19.31 28.29
C LYS A 158 1.06 -20.13 27.22
N ILE A 159 0.48 -19.44 26.24
CA ILE A 159 -0.07 -20.06 25.03
C ILE A 159 1.09 -20.78 24.29
N THR A 160 1.03 -22.10 24.22
CA THR A 160 2.06 -22.90 23.57
C THR A 160 1.93 -22.77 22.04
N LYS A 161 3.06 -22.62 21.32
CA LYS A 161 3.09 -22.50 19.84
C LYS A 161 2.36 -23.63 19.08
N LYS A 162 2.08 -24.76 19.74
CA LYS A 162 1.36 -25.90 19.18
C LYS A 162 -0.14 -25.64 19.07
N ASP A 163 -0.71 -24.85 19.98
CA ASP A 163 -2.16 -24.61 20.10
C ASP A 163 -2.57 -23.27 19.48
N THR A 164 -1.73 -22.76 18.57
CA THR A 164 -1.94 -21.48 17.88
C THR A 164 -1.84 -21.67 16.38
N CYS A 165 -2.85 -21.18 15.66
CA CYS A 165 -2.82 -21.01 14.21
C CYS A 165 -2.69 -19.52 13.88
N ARG A 166 -1.83 -19.18 12.92
CA ARG A 166 -1.60 -17.79 12.48
C ARG A 166 -1.73 -17.68 10.97
N LEU A 167 -2.48 -16.69 10.52
CA LEU A 167 -2.63 -16.27 9.14
C LEU A 167 -2.31 -14.78 9.00
N VAL A 168 -1.73 -14.38 7.89
CA VAL A 168 -1.55 -12.97 7.53
C VAL A 168 -2.55 -12.64 6.43
N ILE A 169 -3.27 -11.54 6.59
CA ILE A 169 -4.23 -11.04 5.61
C ILE A 169 -3.82 -9.64 5.12
N ARG A 170 -4.32 -9.24 3.95
CA ARG A 170 -4.04 -7.92 3.36
C ARG A 170 -5.30 -7.08 3.26
N LYS A 171 -5.22 -5.86 3.79
CA LYS A 171 -6.20 -4.81 3.50
C LYS A 171 -5.70 -4.01 2.30
N ILE A 172 -6.39 -4.10 1.17
CA ILE A 172 -6.08 -3.32 -0.04
C ILE A 172 -7.16 -2.27 -0.29
N GLN A 173 -6.78 -1.20 -0.98
CA GLN A 173 -7.69 -0.15 -1.39
C GLN A 173 -7.97 -0.28 -2.87
N PHE A 174 -9.26 -0.28 -3.22
CA PHE A 174 -9.71 -0.29 -4.60
C PHE A 174 -9.85 1.13 -5.13
N ALA A 175 -9.80 1.27 -6.44
CA ALA A 175 -10.10 2.54 -7.08
C ALA A 175 -11.56 2.97 -6.78
N PRO A 176 -11.84 4.27 -6.61
CA PRO A 176 -13.21 4.74 -6.49
C PRO A 176 -13.98 4.52 -7.80
N ASP A 177 -15.26 4.14 -7.71
CA ASP A 177 -16.12 3.88 -8.88
C ASP A 177 -16.31 5.11 -9.78
N LYS A 178 -16.22 6.31 -9.19
CA LYS A 178 -16.34 7.59 -9.90
C LYS A 178 -14.95 8.09 -10.26
N LEU A 179 -14.58 7.92 -11.53
CA LEU A 179 -13.36 8.50 -12.08
C LEU A 179 -13.61 9.97 -12.42
N GLU A 180 -12.93 10.88 -11.74
CA GLU A 180 -12.93 12.30 -12.09
C GLU A 180 -11.97 12.60 -13.25
N SER A 181 -12.09 13.80 -13.81
CA SER A 181 -11.15 14.28 -14.83
C SER A 181 -9.76 14.43 -14.24
N GLY A 182 -8.75 14.04 -15.02
CA GLY A 182 -7.37 14.09 -14.56
C GLY A 182 -6.89 15.51 -14.26
N PRO A 183 -5.84 15.62 -13.43
CA PRO A 183 -5.30 16.88 -12.96
C PRO A 183 -4.73 17.70 -14.13
N LYS A 184 -4.88 19.02 -14.02
CA LYS A 184 -4.23 20.01 -14.88
C LYS A 184 -3.47 21.00 -14.02
N ALA A 185 -2.26 21.30 -14.41
CA ALA A 185 -1.42 22.27 -13.74
C ALA A 185 -0.79 23.19 -14.78
N ASN A 186 -0.55 24.44 -14.41
CA ASN A 186 0.15 25.39 -15.24
C ASN A 186 1.13 26.20 -14.40
N ILE A 187 2.23 26.61 -15.02
CA ILE A 187 3.19 27.52 -14.41
C ILE A 187 3.71 28.48 -15.47
N LEU A 188 3.70 29.77 -15.12
CA LEU A 188 4.34 30.83 -15.89
C LEU A 188 5.59 31.27 -15.13
N LYS A 189 6.75 31.15 -15.76
CA LYS A 189 8.04 31.52 -15.16
C LYS A 189 8.76 32.52 -16.03
N GLN A 190 9.12 33.64 -15.42
CA GLN A 190 10.09 34.57 -15.98
C GLN A 190 11.45 34.33 -15.31
N PHE A 191 12.50 34.13 -16.10
CA PHE A 191 13.85 34.00 -15.57
C PHE A 191 14.53 35.37 -15.43
N ILE A 192 15.43 35.50 -14.46
CA ILE A 192 16.25 36.72 -14.25
C ILE A 192 17.08 36.98 -15.53
N MET A 193 17.08 38.22 -16.03
CA MET A 193 17.69 38.67 -17.31
C MET A 193 16.97 38.19 -18.59
N THR A 194 15.68 37.87 -18.52
CA THR A 194 14.83 37.64 -19.70
C THR A 194 13.57 38.50 -19.59
N ASP A 195 13.27 39.23 -20.65
CA ASP A 195 12.14 40.18 -20.67
C ASP A 195 10.78 39.49 -20.85
N ARG A 196 10.79 38.23 -21.29
CA ARG A 196 9.59 37.45 -21.60
C ARG A 196 9.53 36.14 -20.81
N PRO A 197 8.33 35.61 -20.53
CA PRO A 197 8.15 34.39 -19.74
C PRO A 197 8.20 33.11 -20.59
N ILE A 198 8.32 31.97 -19.91
CA ILE A 198 7.97 30.65 -20.44
C ILE A 198 6.75 30.13 -19.67
N GLN A 199 5.75 29.66 -20.39
CA GLN A 199 4.58 29.00 -19.81
C GLN A 199 4.65 27.50 -20.09
N LEU A 200 4.41 26.70 -19.06
CA LEU A 200 4.32 25.25 -19.11
C LEU A 200 2.95 24.85 -18.57
N ASP A 201 2.14 24.20 -19.41
CA ASP A 201 0.88 23.57 -19.03
C ASP A 201 1.04 22.05 -19.13
N THR A 202 0.66 21.34 -18.08
CA THR A 202 0.70 19.87 -18.04
C THR A 202 -0.64 19.33 -17.62
N SER A 203 -1.10 18.28 -18.29
CA SER A 203 -2.38 17.66 -17.98
C SER A 203 -2.34 16.15 -18.18
N ILE A 204 -3.20 15.48 -17.42
CA ILE A 204 -3.49 14.06 -17.55
C ILE A 204 -5.00 13.88 -17.73
N GLU A 205 -5.40 12.84 -18.46
CA GLU A 205 -6.82 12.60 -18.77
C GLU A 205 -7.60 12.00 -17.60
N LYS A 206 -6.99 11.08 -16.86
CA LYS A 206 -7.60 10.39 -15.72
C LYS A 206 -6.93 10.80 -14.42
N GLU A 207 -7.65 10.75 -13.30
CA GLU A 207 -7.05 10.93 -11.99
C GLU A 207 -6.41 9.64 -11.46
N VAL A 208 -7.03 8.50 -11.77
CA VAL A 208 -6.64 7.15 -11.32
C VAL A 208 -6.04 6.35 -12.47
N TYR A 209 -4.90 5.71 -12.21
CA TYR A 209 -4.21 4.77 -13.09
C TYR A 209 -3.97 3.45 -12.38
N TYR A 210 -3.97 2.36 -13.15
CA TYR A 210 -3.66 1.04 -12.61
C TYR A 210 -2.17 0.73 -12.74
N HIS A 211 -1.66 -0.13 -11.86
CA HIS A 211 -0.28 -0.59 -11.98
C HIS A 211 -0.04 -1.28 -13.32
N GLY A 212 1.06 -0.90 -13.98
CA GLY A 212 1.43 -1.42 -15.30
C GLY A 212 0.83 -0.63 -16.47
N ASP A 213 -0.21 0.18 -16.25
CA ASP A 213 -0.78 1.01 -17.31
C ASP A 213 0.10 2.24 -17.59
N PRO A 214 0.31 2.60 -18.87
CA PRO A 214 1.02 3.80 -19.23
C PRO A 214 0.22 5.04 -18.86
N ILE A 215 0.89 6.03 -18.27
CA ILE A 215 0.32 7.31 -17.89
C ILE A 215 0.60 8.33 -19.01
N PRO A 216 -0.42 8.79 -19.78
CA PRO A 216 -0.26 9.82 -20.79
C PRO A 216 -0.20 11.21 -20.15
N VAL A 217 0.97 11.83 -20.21
CA VAL A 217 1.25 13.19 -19.73
C VAL A 217 1.30 14.14 -20.93
N LYS A 218 0.28 14.98 -21.08
CA LYS A 218 0.23 16.03 -22.09
C LYS A 218 1.02 17.24 -21.60
N VAL A 219 2.00 17.67 -22.39
CA VAL A 219 2.87 18.81 -22.09
C VAL A 219 2.69 19.85 -23.19
N LYS A 220 2.25 21.05 -22.81
CA LYS A 220 2.20 22.24 -23.67
C LYS A 220 3.17 23.28 -23.15
N ILE A 221 3.96 23.86 -24.05
CA ILE A 221 4.96 24.86 -23.73
C ILE A 221 4.73 26.04 -24.66
N ASN A 222 4.56 27.23 -24.09
CA ASN A 222 4.65 28.49 -24.81
C ASN A 222 5.93 29.20 -24.38
N ASN A 223 6.95 29.17 -25.22
CA ASN A 223 8.27 29.74 -24.92
C ASN A 223 8.43 31.09 -25.60
N GLU A 224 8.15 32.17 -24.90
CA GLU A 224 8.36 33.54 -25.39
C GLU A 224 9.76 34.07 -25.06
N THR A 225 10.59 33.26 -24.41
CA THR A 225 11.96 33.64 -24.06
C THR A 225 12.88 33.59 -25.28
N ASN A 226 14.06 34.20 -25.17
CA ASN A 226 15.15 34.07 -26.13
C ASN A 226 16.01 32.80 -25.92
N LYS A 227 15.58 31.88 -25.05
CA LYS A 227 16.34 30.69 -24.67
C LYS A 227 15.71 29.43 -25.25
N VAL A 228 16.53 28.39 -25.41
CA VAL A 228 16.11 27.10 -25.93
C VAL A 228 15.91 26.11 -24.78
N VAL A 229 14.78 25.39 -24.79
CA VAL A 229 14.58 24.21 -23.96
C VAL A 229 15.37 23.07 -24.60
N LYS A 230 16.37 22.54 -23.88
CA LYS A 230 17.28 21.49 -24.38
C LYS A 230 16.69 20.09 -24.27
N LYS A 231 15.93 19.84 -23.21
CA LYS A 231 15.29 18.56 -22.92
C LYS A 231 14.11 18.76 -21.97
N ILE A 232 13.19 17.80 -22.01
CA ILE A 232 12.04 17.69 -21.13
C ILE A 232 12.24 16.43 -20.29
N ARG A 233 12.15 16.55 -18.97
CA ARG A 233 12.28 15.40 -18.05
C ARG A 233 10.97 15.19 -17.31
N ILE A 234 10.45 13.97 -17.32
CA ILE A 234 9.27 13.58 -16.55
C ILE A 234 9.74 12.61 -15.46
N SER A 235 9.52 12.97 -14.20
CA SER A 235 9.77 12.08 -13.07
C SER A 235 8.50 11.81 -12.28
N ILE A 236 8.40 10.60 -11.73
CA ILE A 236 7.33 10.20 -10.83
C ILE A 236 7.97 9.92 -9.48
N ASP A 237 7.52 10.63 -8.46
CA ASP A 237 8.03 10.53 -7.09
C ASP A 237 6.96 9.87 -6.22
N GLN A 238 7.30 8.76 -5.59
CA GLN A 238 6.51 8.16 -4.53
C GLN A 238 6.83 8.88 -3.21
N THR A 239 5.82 9.46 -2.60
CA THR A 239 5.89 10.10 -1.29
C THR A 239 5.20 9.22 -0.27
N THR A 240 5.93 8.86 0.78
CA THR A 240 5.49 7.99 1.86
C THR A 240 5.51 8.79 3.16
N ASP A 241 4.33 9.00 3.74
CA ASP A 241 4.14 9.65 5.03
C ASP A 241 3.88 8.56 6.09
N VAL A 242 4.83 8.35 6.99
CA VAL A 242 4.74 7.40 8.10
C VAL A 242 4.23 8.16 9.31
N VAL A 243 3.02 7.82 9.77
CA VAL A 243 2.32 8.49 10.87
C VAL A 243 2.13 7.49 12.01
N LEU A 244 2.95 7.58 13.06
CA LEU A 244 2.85 6.65 14.21
C LEU A 244 3.07 7.34 15.57
N TYR A 245 4.25 7.96 15.72
CA TYR A 245 4.65 8.77 16.87
C TYR A 245 5.03 10.17 16.39
N SER A 246 5.79 10.23 15.31
CA SER A 246 6.07 11.40 14.46
C SER A 246 5.39 11.23 13.10
N ALA A 247 5.27 12.34 12.37
CA ALA A 247 4.90 12.35 10.96
C ALA A 247 6.18 12.48 10.12
N ASP A 248 6.74 11.34 9.73
CA ASP A 248 7.96 11.28 8.93
C ASP A 248 7.62 11.16 7.45
N LYS A 249 8.21 12.03 6.61
CA LYS A 249 7.95 12.09 5.18
C LYS A 249 9.17 11.68 4.37
N TYR A 250 9.01 10.66 3.55
CA TYR A 250 10.03 10.17 2.63
C TYR A 250 9.56 10.35 1.19
N SER A 251 10.43 10.85 0.31
CA SER A 251 10.14 10.91 -1.13
C SER A 251 11.23 10.19 -1.91
N LYS A 252 10.83 9.31 -2.83
CA LYS A 252 11.71 8.51 -3.68
C LYS A 252 11.23 8.58 -5.13
N VAL A 253 12.17 8.80 -6.04
CA VAL A 253 11.89 8.80 -7.49
C VAL A 253 11.69 7.36 -7.94
N VAL A 254 10.48 7.00 -8.39
CA VAL A 254 10.16 5.67 -8.96
C VAL A 254 10.37 5.61 -10.47
N LEU A 255 10.31 6.74 -11.15
CA LEU A 255 10.59 6.85 -12.57
C LEU A 255 11.22 8.21 -12.87
N SER A 256 12.20 8.25 -13.77
CA SER A 256 12.76 9.49 -14.31
C SER A 256 13.18 9.27 -15.75
N GLU A 257 12.38 9.78 -16.68
CA GLU A 257 12.63 9.69 -18.12
C GLU A 257 12.99 11.06 -18.68
N GLU A 258 13.99 11.10 -19.55
CA GLU A 258 14.42 12.31 -20.25
C GLU A 258 14.11 12.19 -21.74
N PHE A 259 13.48 13.22 -22.28
CA PHE A 259 13.10 13.35 -23.67
C PHE A 259 13.94 14.45 -24.33
N GLY A 260 14.58 14.11 -25.45
CA GLY A 260 15.46 15.00 -26.20
C GLY A 260 14.75 16.06 -27.05
N ASP A 261 13.42 16.21 -26.89
CA ASP A 261 12.64 17.22 -27.58
C ASP A 261 13.10 18.63 -27.19
N GLN A 262 13.39 19.44 -28.21
CA GLN A 262 13.85 20.82 -28.05
C GLN A 262 12.74 21.81 -28.40
N VAL A 263 12.66 22.91 -27.63
CA VAL A 263 11.72 24.01 -27.90
C VAL A 263 12.52 25.28 -28.13
N ASN A 264 12.42 25.81 -29.34
CA ASN A 264 13.14 27.01 -29.76
C ASN A 264 12.62 28.26 -29.05
N ALA A 265 13.40 29.34 -29.10
CA ALA A 265 12.97 30.65 -28.66
C ALA A 265 11.74 31.13 -29.45
N ASN A 266 10.82 31.85 -28.80
CA ASN A 266 9.59 32.38 -29.39
C ASN A 266 8.75 31.33 -30.15
N SER A 267 8.61 30.13 -29.59
CA SER A 267 7.87 29.03 -30.21
C SER A 267 6.98 28.30 -29.22
N THR A 268 5.96 27.62 -29.74
CA THR A 268 5.07 26.75 -28.99
C THR A 268 5.37 25.28 -29.28
N PHE A 269 5.10 24.42 -28.31
CA PHE A 269 5.29 22.98 -28.41
C PHE A 269 4.17 22.26 -27.67
N GLU A 270 3.64 21.19 -28.25
CA GLU A 270 2.64 20.32 -27.63
C GLU A 270 2.95 18.86 -27.96
N LYS A 271 3.06 18.02 -26.93
CA LYS A 271 3.29 16.57 -27.09
C LYS A 271 2.75 15.80 -25.90
N GLU A 272 2.32 14.57 -26.17
CA GLU A 272 1.94 13.60 -25.14
C GLU A 272 3.07 12.59 -24.94
N TYR A 273 3.45 12.38 -23.68
CA TYR A 273 4.46 11.41 -23.26
C TYR A 273 3.80 10.29 -22.46
N LYS A 274 4.12 9.04 -22.77
CA LYS A 274 3.59 7.88 -22.04
C LYS A 274 4.67 7.32 -21.14
N VAL A 275 4.46 7.41 -19.83
CA VAL A 275 5.42 6.99 -18.81
C VAL A 275 4.82 5.89 -17.94
N THR A 276 5.59 4.85 -17.60
CA THR A 276 5.05 3.68 -16.87
C THR A 276 5.91 3.37 -15.64
N PRO A 277 5.48 3.75 -14.42
CA PRO A 277 6.22 3.43 -13.21
C PRO A 277 6.08 1.94 -12.88
N LEU A 278 7.20 1.20 -12.85
CA LEU A 278 7.21 -0.24 -12.59
C LEU A 278 8.13 -0.58 -11.42
N LEU A 279 7.71 -1.51 -10.55
CA LEU A 279 8.57 -2.04 -9.50
C LEU A 279 9.80 -2.76 -10.06
N ALA A 280 9.67 -3.40 -11.23
CA ALA A 280 10.78 -4.12 -11.88
C ALA A 280 12.05 -3.27 -12.04
N ASN A 281 11.89 -1.97 -12.30
CA ASN A 281 12.99 -1.01 -12.48
C ASN A 281 13.53 -0.44 -11.15
N ASN A 282 12.97 -0.86 -10.02
CA ASN A 282 13.18 -0.25 -8.71
C ASN A 282 13.49 -1.28 -7.60
N LYS A 283 13.74 -2.55 -7.93
CA LYS A 283 13.98 -3.66 -6.98
C LYS A 283 15.18 -3.46 -6.03
N GLU A 284 16.10 -2.56 -6.36
CA GLU A 284 17.28 -2.28 -5.54
C GLU A 284 17.12 -1.05 -4.63
N LYS A 285 16.03 -0.28 -4.80
CA LYS A 285 15.82 0.96 -4.05
C LYS A 285 15.25 0.67 -2.65
N ARG A 286 16.07 0.92 -1.64
CA ARG A 286 15.65 0.87 -0.23
C ARG A 286 14.60 1.93 0.10
N GLY A 287 13.60 1.55 0.89
CA GLY A 287 12.63 2.46 1.50
C GLY A 287 11.53 2.92 0.55
N LEU A 288 11.31 2.23 -0.58
CA LEU A 288 10.10 2.37 -1.37
C LEU A 288 8.93 1.68 -0.66
N ALA A 289 7.75 2.29 -0.71
CA ALA A 289 6.53 1.65 -0.26
C ALA A 289 6.04 0.66 -1.33
N LEU A 290 5.81 -0.57 -0.90
CA LEU A 290 5.27 -1.68 -1.68
C LEU A 290 3.93 -2.09 -1.07
N ASP A 291 3.03 -2.62 -1.88
CA ASP A 291 1.86 -3.29 -1.31
C ASP A 291 2.32 -4.47 -0.43
N GLY A 292 1.54 -4.80 0.59
CA GLY A 292 1.88 -5.89 1.51
C GLY A 292 2.19 -7.18 0.75
N ARG A 293 3.34 -7.79 1.04
CA ARG A 293 3.78 -9.02 0.36
C ARG A 293 3.27 -10.27 1.08
N LEU A 294 2.48 -11.10 0.40
CA LEU A 294 2.15 -12.45 0.88
C LEU A 294 3.26 -13.41 0.46
N LYS A 295 4.20 -13.68 1.37
CA LYS A 295 5.29 -14.65 1.19
C LYS A 295 6.09 -14.45 -0.11
N ASP A 296 5.85 -15.30 -1.11
CA ASP A 296 6.62 -15.41 -2.35
C ASP A 296 5.90 -14.85 -3.59
N GLU A 297 4.72 -14.25 -3.42
CA GLU A 297 4.03 -13.60 -4.54
C GLU A 297 4.77 -12.34 -5.01
N ASP A 298 4.61 -12.05 -6.31
CA ASP A 298 4.97 -10.78 -6.91
C ASP A 298 4.18 -9.65 -6.24
N THR A 299 4.87 -8.55 -5.95
CA THR A 299 4.30 -7.35 -5.36
C THR A 299 4.41 -6.19 -6.34
N ASN A 300 3.58 -5.16 -6.14
CA ASN A 300 3.66 -3.91 -6.88
C ASN A 300 4.18 -2.78 -5.98
N LEU A 301 4.43 -1.63 -6.59
CA LEU A 301 4.58 -0.38 -5.84
C LEU A 301 3.30 -0.13 -5.04
N ALA A 302 3.39 0.42 -3.84
CA ALA A 302 2.20 0.62 -3.00
C ALA A 302 1.13 1.48 -3.69
N SER A 303 -0.14 1.12 -3.54
CA SER A 303 -1.25 1.95 -4.01
C SER A 303 -1.29 3.31 -3.29
N SER A 304 -1.80 4.34 -3.95
CA SER A 304 -2.11 5.62 -3.31
C SER A 304 -3.13 5.43 -2.19
N THR A 305 -2.87 6.02 -1.04
CA THR A 305 -3.79 5.99 0.10
C THR A 305 -4.83 7.10 -0.04
N ILE A 306 -6.08 6.73 -0.24
CA ILE A 306 -7.21 7.66 -0.32
C ILE A 306 -7.85 7.74 1.06
N LEU A 307 -7.74 8.92 1.68
CA LEU A 307 -8.36 9.22 2.97
C LEU A 307 -9.70 9.93 2.76
N ARG A 308 -10.69 9.63 3.60
CA ARG A 308 -11.94 10.39 3.59
C ARG A 308 -11.71 11.75 4.26
N PRO A 309 -12.44 12.80 3.83
CA PRO A 309 -12.37 14.12 4.48
C PRO A 309 -12.57 14.01 5.99
N GLY A 310 -11.64 14.57 6.77
CA GLY A 310 -11.69 14.59 8.24
C GLY A 310 -11.06 13.39 8.95
N MET A 311 -10.57 12.37 8.22
CA MET A 311 -9.89 11.21 8.81
C MET A 311 -8.36 11.35 8.90
N ASP A 312 -7.80 12.41 8.35
CA ASP A 312 -6.36 12.69 8.23
C ASP A 312 -5.63 12.72 9.59
N LYS A 313 -6.31 13.11 10.67
CA LYS A 313 -5.70 13.24 12.00
C LYS A 313 -5.74 11.96 12.84
N GLU A 314 -6.50 10.96 12.43
CA GLU A 314 -6.76 9.75 13.22
C GLU A 314 -6.04 8.51 12.70
N VAL A 315 -5.53 8.56 11.46
CA VAL A 315 -4.91 7.40 10.83
C VAL A 315 -3.46 7.25 11.31
N GLN A 316 -3.18 6.11 11.94
CA GLN A 316 -1.83 5.66 12.24
C GLN A 316 -1.43 4.59 11.21
N GLY A 317 -0.33 4.79 10.50
CA GLY A 317 0.13 3.86 9.47
C GLY A 317 1.05 4.50 8.44
N ILE A 318 1.07 3.91 7.25
CA ILE A 318 1.86 4.38 6.11
C ILE A 318 0.90 4.90 5.05
N LEU A 319 1.00 6.19 4.75
CA LEU A 319 0.23 6.87 3.71
C LEU A 319 1.12 7.04 2.49
N VAL A 320 0.63 6.66 1.31
CA VAL A 320 1.39 6.73 0.05
C VAL A 320 0.69 7.66 -0.92
N SER A 321 1.46 8.52 -1.59
CA SER A 321 0.99 9.40 -2.66
C SER A 321 2.01 9.48 -3.79
N TYR A 322 1.56 9.69 -5.02
CA TYR A 322 2.43 9.86 -6.18
C TYR A 322 2.34 11.28 -6.73
N LYS A 323 3.50 11.81 -7.09
CA LYS A 323 3.66 13.12 -7.69
C LYS A 323 4.34 12.99 -9.03
N ILE A 324 3.73 13.55 -10.06
CA ILE A 324 4.32 13.64 -11.38
C ILE A 324 4.94 15.03 -11.51
N LYS A 325 6.22 15.06 -11.87
CA LYS A 325 7.03 16.27 -12.01
C LYS A 325 7.54 16.39 -13.43
N VAL A 326 7.04 17.39 -14.16
CA VAL A 326 7.54 17.74 -15.49
C VAL A 326 8.56 18.85 -15.33
N THR A 327 9.77 18.63 -15.81
CA THR A 327 10.90 19.55 -15.70
C THR A 327 11.44 19.95 -17.07
N LEU A 328 11.39 21.25 -17.39
CA LEU A 328 12.05 21.80 -18.58
C LEU A 328 13.48 22.16 -18.23
N VAL A 329 14.45 21.72 -19.02
CA VAL A 329 15.85 22.11 -18.87
C VAL A 329 16.19 23.17 -19.91
N VAL A 330 16.37 24.40 -19.46
CA VAL A 330 16.58 25.58 -20.32
C VAL A 330 18.07 25.90 -20.40
N SER A 331 18.54 26.29 -21.59
CA SER A 331 19.90 26.77 -21.79
C SER A 331 20.20 27.99 -20.91
N SER A 332 21.36 28.03 -20.24
CA SER A 332 21.81 29.25 -19.55
C SER A 332 22.54 30.20 -20.50
N SER A 333 22.51 31.50 -20.19
CA SER A 333 23.27 32.52 -20.91
C SER A 333 24.54 32.82 -20.10
N GLY A 334 25.70 32.52 -20.67
CA GLY A 334 27.02 32.79 -20.09
C GLY A 334 28.11 32.06 -20.87
N LEU A 335 29.35 32.60 -20.87
CA LEU A 335 30.52 32.06 -21.60
C LEU A 335 30.88 30.60 -21.22
N LEU A 336 30.32 30.08 -20.13
CA LEU A 336 30.46 28.71 -19.62
C LEU A 336 29.15 27.91 -19.76
N GLY A 337 28.46 28.04 -20.91
CA GLY A 337 27.10 27.56 -21.18
C GLY A 337 26.81 26.05 -21.03
N SER A 338 27.78 25.27 -20.56
CA SER A 338 27.65 23.85 -20.19
C SER A 338 27.44 23.61 -18.68
N LEU A 339 27.76 24.56 -17.79
CA LEU A 339 27.86 24.30 -16.34
C LEU A 339 26.66 24.80 -15.50
N SER A 340 25.81 25.66 -16.05
CA SER A 340 24.61 26.14 -15.36
C SER A 340 23.39 25.83 -16.22
N SER A 341 22.49 24.97 -15.74
CA SER A 341 21.20 24.71 -16.37
C SER A 341 20.09 25.25 -15.48
N ARG A 342 19.19 26.08 -16.01
CA ARG A 342 18.00 26.51 -15.27
C ARG A 342 16.87 25.51 -15.54
N SER A 343 16.18 25.09 -14.50
CA SER A 343 15.07 24.14 -14.60
C SER A 343 13.76 24.74 -14.12
N LEU A 344 12.69 24.54 -14.89
CA LEU A 344 11.32 24.83 -14.47
C LEU A 344 10.63 23.50 -14.17
N SER A 345 10.06 23.34 -12.98
CA SER A 345 9.33 22.12 -12.62
C SER A 345 7.89 22.42 -12.26
N LEU A 346 6.97 21.60 -12.76
CA LEU A 346 5.55 21.60 -12.42
C LEU A 346 5.18 20.26 -11.80
N ILE A 347 4.42 20.28 -10.71
CA ILE A 347 4.06 19.09 -9.93
C ILE A 347 2.55 18.98 -9.85
N PHE A 348 2.03 17.78 -10.07
CA PHE A 348 0.63 17.44 -9.79
C PHE A 348 0.53 15.99 -9.30
N PHE A 349 -0.59 15.65 -8.66
CA PHE A 349 -0.79 14.35 -8.01
C PHE A 349 -1.50 13.36 -8.91
N CYS A 350 -1.20 12.07 -8.74
CA CYS A 350 -1.88 10.98 -9.44
C CYS A 350 -2.19 9.87 -8.46
N ILE A 351 -3.34 9.21 -8.65
CA ILE A 351 -3.75 8.04 -7.87
C ILE A 351 -3.32 6.79 -8.64
N ILE A 352 -2.46 5.96 -8.04
CA ILE A 352 -2.11 4.65 -8.61
C ILE A 352 -2.77 3.56 -7.76
N SER A 353 -3.50 2.65 -8.40
CA SER A 353 -4.26 1.58 -7.73
C SER A 353 -3.91 0.19 -8.26
N VAL A 354 -4.01 -0.83 -7.40
CA VAL A 354 -3.75 -2.25 -7.75
C VAL A 354 -4.91 -2.94 -8.41
N VAL A 355 -6.16 -2.55 -8.08
CA VAL A 355 -7.33 -3.35 -8.49
C VAL A 355 -8.44 -2.46 -9.02
N GLN A 356 -9.02 -2.92 -10.14
CA GLN A 356 -10.23 -2.41 -10.78
C GLN A 356 -11.49 -2.81 -10.02
#